data_AF-A0A0D6M9Y4-F1
#
_entry.id   AF-A0A0D6M9Y4-F1
#
_cell.length_a   1.000
_cell.length_b   1.000
_cell.length_c   1.000
_cell.angle_alpha   90.00
_cell.angle_beta   90.00
_cell.angle_gamma   90.00
#
_symmetry.space_group_name_H-M   'P 1'
#
loop_
_entity.id
_entity.type
_entity.pdbx_description
1 polymer ?
#
loop_
_entity_poly.entity_id
_entity_poly.type
_entity_poly.pdbx_seq_one_letter_code
_entity_poly.pdbx_strand_id
1 'polypeptide(L)'
;MDYASTCALTKSPENERKGYGENVFIYNVPNAVPADAFKAMAWANSVKIGCGIQTCGMKSFVVCRYSPPGNVLNQTIYPIGDVCSGCKAACNESEGLCM
;
A
#
# COMPACT_ATOMS: atom_id res chain seq x y z
N MET A 1 -12.74 4.76 -5.20
CA MET A 1 -12.15 4.40 -3.87
C MET A 1 -12.95 5.15 -2.83
N ASP A 2 -14.15 4.64 -2.56
CA ASP A 2 -15.23 5.47 -2.02
C ASP A 2 -15.21 5.54 -0.50
N TYR A 3 -14.44 4.63 0.12
CA TYR A 3 -14.24 4.61 1.56
C TYR A 3 -13.60 5.90 2.09
N ALA A 4 -12.73 6.55 1.31
CA ALA A 4 -12.17 7.86 1.69
C ALA A 4 -13.28 8.91 1.93
N SER A 5 -14.37 8.86 1.16
CA SER A 5 -15.50 9.79 1.28
C SER A 5 -16.29 9.65 2.58
N THR A 6 -16.15 8.53 3.30
CA THR A 6 -16.84 8.30 4.57
C THR A 6 -16.31 9.17 5.70
N CYS A 7 -15.10 9.72 5.56
CA CYS A 7 -14.41 10.46 6.62
C CYS A 7 -14.30 9.68 7.94
N ALA A 8 -14.24 8.34 7.88
CA ALA A 8 -14.08 7.49 9.05
C ALA A 8 -12.74 7.70 9.78
N LEU A 9 -11.71 8.22 9.07
CA LEU A 9 -10.36 8.46 9.61
C LEU A 9 -9.72 7.20 10.24
N THR A 10 -10.08 6.04 9.74
CA THR A 10 -9.62 4.71 10.18
C THR A 10 -9.54 3.78 8.98
N LYS A 11 -8.93 2.61 9.11
CA LYS A 11 -9.00 1.57 8.07
C LYS A 11 -10.42 1.02 7.94
N SER A 12 -10.82 0.65 6.72
CA SER A 12 -12.09 -0.01 6.43
C SER A 12 -12.16 -1.40 7.08
N PRO A 13 -13.35 -1.94 7.36
CA PRO A 13 -13.49 -3.32 7.83
C PRO A 13 -12.84 -4.32 6.86
N GLU A 14 -12.10 -5.32 7.37
CA GLU A 14 -11.31 -6.24 6.53
C GLU A 14 -12.15 -7.07 5.56
N ASN A 15 -13.35 -7.46 5.98
CA ASN A 15 -14.34 -8.16 5.14
C ASN A 15 -14.77 -7.33 3.92
N GLU A 16 -14.75 -6.00 4.00
CA GLU A 16 -15.12 -5.10 2.90
C GLU A 16 -13.95 -4.81 1.96
N ARG A 17 -12.73 -5.17 2.35
CA ARG A 17 -11.53 -4.95 1.54
C ARG A 17 -11.38 -5.95 0.41
N LYS A 18 -12.23 -6.98 0.27
CA LYS A 18 -12.23 -7.94 -0.86
C LYS A 18 -10.83 -8.50 -1.21
N GLY A 19 -10.00 -8.78 -0.20
CA GLY A 19 -8.63 -9.30 -0.37
C GLY A 19 -7.56 -8.25 -0.71
N TYR A 20 -7.89 -6.96 -0.77
CA TYR A 20 -6.93 -5.89 -0.94
C TYR A 20 -6.25 -5.54 0.40
N GLY A 21 -4.95 -5.24 0.35
CA GLY A 21 -4.24 -4.60 1.47
C GLY A 21 -4.66 -3.14 1.57
N GLU A 22 -4.61 -2.52 2.75
CA GLU A 22 -5.01 -1.12 2.93
C GLU A 22 -4.05 -0.33 3.84
N ASN A 23 -3.68 0.86 3.37
CA ASN A 23 -3.00 1.89 4.12
C ASN A 23 -3.88 3.13 4.24
N VAL A 24 -3.85 3.74 5.42
CA VAL A 24 -4.52 5.00 5.72
C VAL A 24 -3.48 6.02 6.12
N PHE A 25 -3.54 7.20 5.52
CA PHE A 25 -2.77 8.37 5.93
C PHE A 25 -3.72 9.53 6.23
N ILE A 26 -3.50 10.21 7.35
CA ILE A 26 -4.31 11.33 7.78
C ILE A 26 -3.38 12.52 7.97
N TYR A 27 -3.45 13.49 7.07
CA TYR A 27 -2.64 14.70 7.19
C TYR A 27 -3.06 15.48 8.45
N ASN A 28 -2.05 16.00 9.18
CA ASN A 28 -2.17 16.63 10.51
C ASN A 28 -2.50 15.68 11.68
N VAL A 29 -2.33 14.36 11.55
CA VAL A 29 -2.35 13.42 12.69
C VAL A 29 -1.31 12.29 12.51
N PRO A 30 -0.54 11.90 13.54
CA PRO A 30 0.32 10.72 13.46
C PRO A 30 -0.51 9.42 13.55
N ASN A 31 -1.19 9.03 12.47
CA ASN A 31 -2.15 7.90 12.49
C ASN A 31 -1.77 6.69 11.62
N ALA A 32 -0.57 6.64 11.05
CA ALA A 32 -0.05 5.42 10.44
C ALA A 32 0.99 4.81 11.38
N VAL A 33 0.93 3.49 11.62
CA VAL A 33 2.11 2.74 12.10
C VAL A 33 3.11 2.81 10.95
N PRO A 34 4.17 3.64 11.03
CA PRO A 34 4.95 3.99 9.84
C PRO A 34 5.61 2.75 9.21
N ALA A 35 5.97 1.78 10.06
CA ALA A 35 6.55 0.52 9.64
C ALA A 35 5.62 -0.32 8.75
N ASP A 36 4.34 -0.47 9.11
CA ASP A 36 3.42 -1.32 8.34
C ASP A 36 3.00 -0.67 7.02
N ALA A 37 2.86 0.66 7.03
CA ALA A 37 2.61 1.42 5.81
C ALA A 37 3.78 1.29 4.83
N PHE A 38 5.01 1.44 5.34
CA PHE A 38 6.24 1.25 4.57
C PHE A 38 6.32 -0.17 3.98
N LYS A 39 6.13 -1.20 4.81
CA LYS A 39 6.18 -2.60 4.35
C LYS A 39 5.17 -2.88 3.23
N ALA A 40 3.94 -2.36 3.34
CA ALA A 40 2.93 -2.54 2.31
C ALA A 40 3.29 -1.84 0.98
N MET A 41 3.93 -0.66 1.05
CA MET A 41 4.40 0.07 -0.14
C MET A 41 5.59 -0.63 -0.81
N ALA A 42 6.52 -1.16 -0.03
CA ALA A 42 7.72 -1.84 -0.53
C ALA A 42 7.50 -3.29 -0.93
N TRP A 43 6.27 -3.82 -0.76
CA TRP A 43 5.97 -5.22 -0.97
C TRP A 43 6.08 -5.61 -2.45
N ALA A 44 7.11 -6.36 -2.83
CA ALA A 44 7.45 -6.65 -4.24
C ALA A 44 6.32 -7.34 -5.02
N ASN A 45 5.50 -8.14 -4.33
CA ASN A 45 4.38 -8.83 -4.97
C ASN A 45 3.14 -7.92 -5.17
N SER A 46 3.10 -6.73 -4.59
CA SER A 46 1.97 -5.78 -4.72
C SER A 46 2.14 -4.91 -5.97
N VAL A 47 1.59 -5.36 -7.09
CA VAL A 47 1.78 -4.73 -8.42
C VAL A 47 0.68 -3.75 -8.83
N LYS A 48 -0.39 -3.64 -8.04
CA LYS A 48 -1.51 -2.71 -8.28
C LYS A 48 -1.76 -1.86 -7.06
N ILE A 49 -1.93 -0.56 -7.27
CA ILE A 49 -2.31 0.41 -6.25
C ILE A 49 -3.48 1.26 -6.74
N GLY A 50 -4.40 1.57 -5.85
CA GLY A 50 -5.45 2.57 -6.08
C GLY A 50 -5.69 3.37 -4.81
N CYS A 51 -5.70 4.70 -4.90
CA CYS A 51 -5.89 5.58 -3.76
C CYS A 51 -7.12 6.50 -3.94
N GLY A 52 -7.75 6.85 -2.83
CA GLY A 52 -8.78 7.88 -2.74
C GLY A 52 -8.42 8.88 -1.65
N ILE A 53 -8.72 10.15 -1.88
CA ILE A 53 -8.42 11.25 -0.96
C ILE A 53 -9.70 12.03 -0.73
N GLN A 54 -10.00 12.34 0.53
CA GLN A 54 -11.11 13.20 0.93
C GLN A 54 -10.68 14.20 1.99
N THR A 55 -11.11 15.45 1.86
CA THR A 55 -10.98 16.46 2.92
C THR A 55 -12.13 16.29 3.91
N CYS A 56 -11.79 16.06 5.17
CA CYS A 56 -12.70 15.79 6.29
C CYS A 56 -12.49 16.84 7.38
N GLY A 57 -13.18 17.99 7.26
CA GLY A 57 -12.91 19.16 8.08
C GLY A 57 -11.51 19.73 7.81
N MET A 58 -10.66 19.78 8.83
CA MET A 58 -9.26 20.27 8.73
C MET A 58 -8.23 19.15 8.43
N LYS A 59 -8.70 17.92 8.17
CA LYS A 59 -7.85 16.75 7.93
C LYS A 59 -8.00 16.28 6.48
N SER A 60 -6.92 15.79 5.89
CA SER A 60 -6.98 15.06 4.62
C SER A 60 -6.89 13.57 4.91
N PHE A 61 -7.91 12.82 4.51
CA PHE A 61 -7.99 11.38 4.68
C PHE A 61 -7.65 10.68 3.37
N VAL A 62 -6.52 9.97 3.37
CA VAL A 62 -6.01 9.23 2.23
C VAL A 62 -6.15 7.74 2.52
N VAL A 63 -6.78 7.02 1.60
CA VAL A 63 -6.94 5.57 1.65
C VAL A 63 -6.31 4.98 0.40
N CYS A 64 -5.30 4.13 0.55
CA CYS A 64 -4.69 3.40 -0.55
C CYS A 64 -4.92 1.91 -0.38
N ARG A 65 -5.29 1.22 -1.47
CA ARG A 65 -5.43 -0.23 -1.53
C ARG A 65 -4.44 -0.86 -2.49
N TYR A 66 -3.94 -2.04 -2.13
CA TYR A 66 -2.87 -2.77 -2.81
C TYR A 66 -3.34 -4.17 -3.21
N SER A 67 -2.94 -4.63 -4.40
CA SER A 67 -3.20 -5.98 -4.88
C SER A 67 -2.00 -6.58 -5.62
N PRO A 68 -1.64 -7.85 -5.33
CA PRO A 68 -1.94 -8.62 -4.11
C PRO A 68 -1.73 -7.85 -2.79
N PRO A 69 -2.33 -8.28 -1.66
CA PRO A 69 -2.12 -7.62 -0.37
C PRO A 69 -0.69 -7.84 0.12
N GLY A 70 -0.07 -6.78 0.66
CA GLY A 70 1.20 -6.88 1.38
C GLY A 70 1.02 -7.26 2.86
N ASN A 71 2.11 -7.19 3.63
CA ASN A 71 2.14 -7.49 5.07
C ASN A 71 1.62 -8.89 5.43
N VAL A 72 1.87 -9.87 4.56
CA VAL A 72 1.47 -11.25 4.79
C VAL A 72 2.45 -11.91 5.76
N LEU A 73 1.94 -12.54 6.82
CA LEU A 73 2.76 -13.26 7.78
C LEU A 73 3.58 -14.37 7.10
N ASN A 74 4.80 -14.58 7.57
CA ASN A 74 5.74 -15.57 7.04
C ASN A 74 6.14 -15.34 5.57
N GLN A 75 5.99 -14.12 5.06
CA GLN A 75 6.51 -13.70 3.76
C GLN A 75 7.48 -12.53 3.92
N THR A 76 8.42 -12.40 2.99
CA THR A 76 9.37 -11.29 2.92
C THR A 76 8.79 -10.12 2.13
N ILE A 77 9.19 -8.89 2.48
CA ILE A 77 8.77 -7.67 1.77
C ILE A 77 9.19 -7.72 0.30
N TYR A 78 10.45 -8.10 0.04
CA TYR A 78 11.01 -8.32 -1.28
C TYR A 78 12.11 -9.39 -1.18
N PRO A 79 12.40 -10.14 -2.27
CA PRO A 79 13.54 -11.05 -2.29
C PRO A 79 14.85 -10.26 -2.26
N ILE A 80 15.83 -10.76 -1.51
CA ILE A 80 17.17 -10.18 -1.45
C ILE A 80 18.00 -10.72 -2.63
N GLY A 81 18.65 -9.84 -3.38
CA GLY A 81 19.49 -10.20 -4.53
C GLY A 81 20.00 -8.98 -5.28
N ASP A 82 20.75 -9.21 -6.35
CA ASP A 82 21.20 -8.16 -7.26
C ASP A 82 20.01 -7.52 -7.98
N VAL A 83 20.19 -6.28 -8.43
CA VAL A 83 19.17 -5.55 -9.19
C VAL A 83 18.73 -6.40 -10.40
N CYS A 84 17.42 -6.48 -10.62
CA CYS A 84 16.78 -7.26 -11.69
C CYS A 84 16.93 -8.80 -11.64
N SER A 85 17.72 -9.38 -10.73
CA SER A 85 18.03 -10.82 -10.76
C SER A 85 16.81 -11.73 -10.56
N GLY A 86 15.73 -11.20 -9.98
CA GLY A 86 14.46 -11.90 -9.75
C GLY A 86 13.35 -11.60 -10.76
N CYS A 87 13.59 -10.75 -11.77
CA CYS A 87 12.54 -10.40 -12.74
C CYS A 87 12.29 -11.56 -13.72
N LYS A 88 11.01 -11.88 -13.98
CA LYS A 88 10.62 -12.94 -14.92
C LYS A 88 10.45 -12.46 -16.37
N ALA A 89 10.24 -11.17 -16.54
CA ALA A 89 9.95 -10.55 -17.83
C ALA A 89 10.97 -9.43 -18.09
N ALA A 90 10.55 -8.16 -18.07
CA ALA A 90 11.45 -7.03 -18.29
C ALA A 90 11.91 -6.41 -16.96
N CYS A 91 13.03 -5.70 -17.03
CA CYS A 91 13.53 -4.89 -15.92
C CYS A 91 14.02 -3.53 -16.40
N ASN A 92 13.74 -2.49 -15.62
CA ASN A 92 14.39 -1.20 -15.74
C ASN A 92 15.59 -1.15 -14.79
N GLU A 93 16.80 -1.36 -15.31
CA GLU A 93 18.04 -1.41 -14.49
C GLU A 93 18.35 -0.10 -13.78
N SER A 94 18.02 1.04 -14.38
CA SER A 94 18.26 2.36 -13.80
C SER A 94 17.39 2.62 -12.56
N GLU A 95 16.21 2.01 -12.50
CA GLU A 95 15.24 2.16 -11.41
C GLU A 95 15.21 0.94 -10.47
N GLY A 96 15.73 -0.20 -10.92
CA GLY A 96 15.69 -1.48 -10.22
C GLY A 96 14.29 -2.07 -10.10
N LEU A 97 13.41 -1.86 -11.08
CA LEU A 97 12.02 -2.30 -11.06
C LEU A 97 11.72 -3.33 -12.17
N CYS A 98 11.01 -4.40 -11.79
CA CYS A 98 10.48 -5.37 -12.76
C CYS A 98 9.19 -4.85 -13.42
N MET A 99 8.99 -5.18 -14.70
CA MET A 99 7.84 -4.78 -15.52
C MET A 99 7.09 -5.98 -16.10
#